data_AF-A0A0N5AB50-F1
#
_entry.id   AF-A0A0N5AB50-F1
#
_cell.length_a   1.000
_cell.length_b   1.000
_cell.length_c   1.000
_cell.angle_alpha   90.00
_cell.angle_beta   90.00
_cell.angle_gamma   90.00
#
_symmetry.space_group_name_H-M   'P 1'
#
loop_
_entity.id
_entity.type
_entity.pdbx_description
1 polymer ?
#
loop_
_entity_poly.entity_id
_entity_poly.type
_entity_poly.pdbx_seq_one_letter_code
_entity_poly.pdbx_strand_id
1 'polypeptide(L)'
;MESTESCSQTKTEPDDDDNILEEIVTPLNEETILKPEHRQVLAKLRFVLDLVNTLIDVAEEKGKRLMMKSERRQDGNSETSGAYRRAEQLVIYVRALHMLSSALLLAQREISAATLHPSVAVQQILNQLNEKYHHCLVRSQELASLGIPSADPALAVISAERIMYQHAIELCQTAALDELFGRAEYCSQRYQAAYIMLHTLSEQVSSESDKMILSKYKNAVEKRLKILEKQGLVQSFTTN
;
A
#
# COMPACT_ATOMS: atom_id res chain seq x y z
N MET A 1 -6.30 86.68 -5.83
CA MET A 1 -7.75 86.72 -6.05
C MET A 1 -8.09 85.36 -6.60
N GLU A 2 -8.49 84.45 -5.72
CA GLU A 2 -9.90 84.28 -5.29
C GLU A 2 -10.65 83.51 -6.39
N SER A 3 -10.93 82.23 -6.17
CA SER A 3 -12.04 81.70 -5.35
C SER A 3 -13.25 81.45 -6.26
N THR A 4 -13.58 80.16 -6.48
CA THR A 4 -14.83 79.48 -6.06
C THR A 4 -16.07 79.99 -6.83
N GLU A 5 -16.92 79.17 -7.45
CA GLU A 5 -17.78 78.05 -6.97
C GLU A 5 -18.69 77.68 -8.18
N SER A 6 -19.47 76.60 -8.30
CA SER A 6 -19.64 75.36 -7.53
C SER A 6 -20.31 74.29 -8.41
N CYS A 7 -19.88 73.03 -8.26
CA CYS A 7 -20.68 71.81 -8.08
C CYS A 7 -22.16 71.81 -8.57
N SER A 8 -22.52 71.00 -9.58
CA SER A 8 -23.05 69.62 -9.44
C SER A 8 -23.43 69.09 -10.84
N GLN A 9 -23.53 67.80 -11.17
CA GLN A 9 -23.21 66.48 -10.57
C GLN A 9 -23.06 65.47 -11.76
N THR A 10 -22.92 64.14 -11.70
CA THR A 10 -23.29 63.04 -10.78
C THR A 10 -22.28 61.88 -10.81
N LYS A 11 -21.98 61.26 -9.66
CA LYS A 11 -21.64 59.83 -9.38
C LYS A 11 -20.68 59.09 -10.36
N THR A 12 -19.62 58.40 -9.92
CA THR A 12 -19.37 57.72 -8.63
C THR A 12 -17.87 57.65 -8.31
N GLU A 13 -17.53 57.65 -7.01
CA GLU A 13 -16.19 57.61 -6.39
C GLU A 13 -15.75 56.15 -6.02
N PRO A 14 -14.52 55.87 -5.53
CA PRO A 14 -13.31 55.72 -6.36
C PRO A 14 -12.39 54.56 -5.83
N ASP A 15 -11.07 54.67 -6.04
CA ASP A 15 -9.97 54.10 -5.22
C ASP A 15 -9.83 52.56 -5.07
N ASP A 16 -8.65 52.01 -4.76
CA ASP A 16 -7.27 52.28 -5.21
C ASP A 16 -6.44 51.02 -4.85
N ASP A 17 -5.18 50.96 -5.30
CA ASP A 17 -4.08 50.12 -4.79
C ASP A 17 -4.33 48.66 -4.32
N ASP A 18 -3.70 47.74 -5.07
CA ASP A 18 -2.94 46.57 -4.59
C ASP A 18 -3.64 45.45 -3.78
N ASN A 19 -2.90 44.33 -3.69
CA ASN A 19 -3.11 43.24 -2.73
C ASN A 19 -4.45 42.49 -2.90
N ILE A 20 -4.48 41.30 -3.49
CA ILE A 20 -3.76 40.12 -3.00
C ILE A 20 -3.65 39.15 -4.18
N LEU A 21 -2.41 38.81 -4.55
CA LEU A 21 -2.16 37.49 -5.12
C LEU A 21 -2.58 36.52 -4.02
N GLU A 22 -3.75 35.88 -4.18
CA GLU A 22 -4.20 34.85 -3.25
C GLU A 22 -3.33 33.62 -3.52
N GLU A 23 -2.11 33.71 -2.99
CA GLU A 23 -1.13 32.65 -2.92
C GLU A 23 -1.86 31.50 -2.26
N ILE A 24 -2.21 30.50 -3.06
CA ILE A 24 -2.73 29.23 -2.58
C ILE A 24 -1.54 28.54 -1.92
N VAL A 25 -1.19 29.04 -0.73
CA VAL A 25 -0.38 28.36 0.26
C VAL A 25 -1.25 27.19 0.69
N THR A 26 -1.16 26.11 -0.11
CA THR A 26 -1.49 24.78 0.37
C THR A 26 -0.79 24.65 1.71
N PRO A 27 -1.53 24.54 2.82
CA PRO A 27 -0.92 24.61 4.14
C PRO A 27 0.15 23.53 4.18
N LEU A 28 1.41 23.93 4.44
CA LEU A 28 2.51 22.98 4.46
C LEU A 28 2.12 21.92 5.48
N ASN A 29 1.87 20.71 4.97
CA ASN A 29 1.38 19.59 5.76
C ASN A 29 2.28 19.48 6.99
N GLU A 30 1.73 19.39 8.21
CA GLU A 30 2.51 19.59 9.46
C GLU A 30 3.75 18.67 9.53
N GLU A 31 3.67 17.50 8.90
CA GLU A 31 4.76 16.55 8.66
C GLU A 31 6.00 17.14 7.95
N THR A 32 5.82 18.13 7.08
CA THR A 32 6.90 18.81 6.33
C THR A 32 7.79 19.65 7.25
N ILE A 33 7.22 20.15 8.35
CA ILE A 33 7.90 20.92 9.39
C ILE A 33 8.61 19.99 10.38
N LEU A 34 8.14 18.73 10.49
CA LEU A 34 8.70 17.71 11.36
C LEU A 34 10.04 17.15 10.84
N LYS A 35 10.85 16.71 11.82
CA LYS A 35 12.20 16.16 11.62
C LYS A 35 12.22 15.02 10.58
N PRO A 36 13.32 14.86 9.81
CA PRO A 36 13.40 13.82 8.79
C PRO A 36 13.26 12.40 9.37
N GLU A 37 13.71 12.16 10.61
CA GLU A 37 13.57 10.87 11.30
C GLU A 37 12.09 10.53 11.56
N HIS A 38 11.28 11.52 11.98
CA HIS A 38 9.83 11.35 12.15
C HIS A 38 9.17 10.94 10.83
N ARG A 39 9.45 11.69 9.76
CA ARG A 39 8.92 11.39 8.42
C ARG A 39 9.34 10.00 7.93
N GLN A 40 10.58 9.59 8.18
CA GLN A 40 11.06 8.26 7.80
C GLN A 40 10.34 7.13 8.56
N VAL A 41 10.12 7.28 9.87
CA VAL A 41 9.36 6.29 10.65
C VAL A 41 7.91 6.22 10.16
N LEU A 42 7.27 7.37 9.94
CA LEU A 42 5.89 7.43 9.43
C LEU A 42 5.76 6.82 8.02
N ALA A 43 6.73 7.06 7.13
CA ALA A 43 6.79 6.44 5.81
C ALA A 43 6.93 4.89 5.90
N LYS A 44 7.74 4.38 6.83
CA LYS A 44 7.85 2.93 7.10
C LYS A 44 6.52 2.34 7.59
N LEU A 45 5.78 3.03 8.45
CA LEU A 45 4.46 2.59 8.92
C LEU A 45 3.42 2.57 7.79
N ARG A 46 3.41 3.61 6.93
CA ARG A 46 2.58 3.67 5.71
C ARG A 46 2.89 2.50 4.77
N PHE A 47 4.17 2.27 4.46
CA PHE A 47 4.61 1.15 3.60
C PHE A 47 4.17 -0.22 4.14
N VAL A 48 4.26 -0.46 5.45
CA VAL A 48 3.78 -1.73 6.04
C VAL A 48 2.26 -1.86 5.90
N LEU A 49 1.49 -0.79 6.08
CA LEU A 49 0.04 -0.83 5.88
C LEU A 49 -0.32 -1.17 4.42
N ASP A 50 0.32 -0.52 3.45
CA ASP A 50 0.08 -0.74 2.02
C ASP A 50 0.36 -2.19 1.61
N LEU A 51 1.48 -2.74 2.08
CA LEU A 51 1.82 -4.15 1.88
C LEU A 51 0.80 -5.07 2.54
N VAL A 52 0.42 -4.82 3.79
CA VAL A 52 -0.56 -5.65 4.51
C VAL A 52 -1.91 -5.65 3.81
N ASN A 53 -2.40 -4.49 3.32
CA ASN A 53 -3.60 -4.42 2.49
C ASN A 53 -3.46 -5.31 1.26
N THR A 54 -2.35 -5.18 0.53
CA THR A 54 -2.07 -6.01 -0.65
C THR A 54 -2.04 -7.50 -0.32
N LEU A 55 -1.50 -7.91 0.84
CA LEU A 55 -1.51 -9.31 1.29
C LEU A 55 -2.91 -9.81 1.64
N ILE A 56 -3.74 -8.98 2.27
CA ILE A 56 -5.15 -9.30 2.55
C ILE A 56 -5.90 -9.54 1.23
N ASP A 57 -5.70 -8.69 0.22
CA ASP A 57 -6.32 -8.86 -1.10
C ASP A 57 -5.92 -10.18 -1.77
N VAL A 58 -4.64 -10.58 -1.69
CA VAL A 58 -4.17 -11.88 -2.21
C VAL A 58 -4.80 -13.06 -1.47
N ALA A 59 -4.93 -12.97 -0.15
CA ALA A 59 -5.57 -14.02 0.65
C ALA A 59 -7.07 -14.13 0.27
N GLU A 60 -7.77 -13.01 0.19
CA GLU A 60 -9.18 -12.98 -0.19
C GLU A 60 -9.43 -13.48 -1.62
N GLU A 61 -8.58 -13.13 -2.59
CA GLU A 61 -8.69 -13.63 -3.97
C GLU A 61 -8.47 -15.15 -4.03
N LYS A 62 -7.53 -15.69 -3.23
CA LYS A 62 -7.36 -17.14 -3.06
C LYS A 62 -8.59 -17.81 -2.42
N GLY A 63 -9.27 -17.11 -1.50
CA GLY A 63 -10.55 -17.51 -0.90
C GLY A 63 -11.74 -17.47 -1.86
N LYS A 64 -11.88 -16.42 -2.67
CA LYS A 64 -12.91 -16.31 -3.73
C LYS A 64 -12.77 -17.45 -4.75
N ARG A 65 -11.53 -17.79 -5.13
CA ARG A 65 -11.20 -18.96 -5.97
C ARG A 65 -11.47 -20.33 -5.33
N LEU A 66 -11.66 -20.42 -4.02
CA LEU A 66 -12.16 -21.65 -3.36
C LEU A 66 -13.66 -21.81 -3.57
N MET A 67 -14.44 -20.80 -3.18
CA MET A 67 -15.91 -20.83 -3.23
C MET A 67 -16.40 -21.14 -4.66
N MET A 68 -15.90 -20.40 -5.65
CA MET A 68 -16.21 -20.57 -7.07
C MET A 68 -15.88 -21.95 -7.66
N LYS A 69 -14.99 -22.72 -7.01
CA LYS A 69 -14.66 -24.10 -7.39
C LYS A 69 -15.53 -25.13 -6.68
N SER A 70 -15.88 -24.88 -5.41
CA SER A 70 -16.76 -25.74 -4.62
C SER A 70 -18.17 -25.79 -5.19
N GLU A 71 -18.66 -24.67 -5.74
CA GLU A 71 -19.99 -24.60 -6.39
C GLU A 71 -20.09 -25.37 -7.72
N ARG A 72 -18.94 -25.72 -8.35
CA ARG A 72 -18.90 -26.26 -9.72
C ARG A 72 -18.58 -27.75 -9.81
N ARG A 73 -18.27 -28.46 -8.72
CA ARG A 73 -17.89 -29.89 -8.76
C ARG A 73 -18.39 -30.69 -7.55
N GLN A 74 -19.09 -31.79 -7.82
CA GLN A 74 -19.43 -32.85 -6.84
C GLN A 74 -18.38 -33.99 -6.79
N ASP A 75 -17.20 -33.80 -7.37
CA ASP A 75 -16.16 -34.84 -7.44
C ASP A 75 -15.25 -34.85 -6.19
N GLY A 76 -15.03 -36.04 -5.61
CA GLY A 76 -14.28 -36.29 -4.37
C GLY A 76 -12.76 -35.98 -4.38
N ASN A 77 -12.25 -35.25 -5.37
CA ASN A 77 -10.87 -34.75 -5.39
C ASN A 77 -10.78 -33.26 -4.94
N SER A 78 -11.85 -32.73 -4.35
CA SER A 78 -12.00 -31.32 -3.98
C SER A 78 -11.32 -30.95 -2.66
N GLU A 79 -11.36 -31.85 -1.66
CA GLU A 79 -10.98 -31.52 -0.27
C GLU A 79 -9.50 -31.15 -0.10
N THR A 80 -8.60 -31.83 -0.81
CA THR A 80 -7.16 -31.54 -0.82
C THR A 80 -6.86 -30.15 -1.41
N SER A 81 -7.54 -29.77 -2.50
CA SER A 81 -7.43 -28.42 -3.08
C SER A 81 -8.06 -27.36 -2.17
N GLY A 82 -9.12 -27.72 -1.46
CA GLY A 82 -9.77 -26.94 -0.41
C GLY A 82 -8.79 -26.56 0.70
N ALA A 83 -8.20 -27.59 1.31
CA ALA A 83 -7.20 -27.48 2.35
C ALA A 83 -5.96 -26.70 1.94
N TYR A 84 -5.38 -27.01 0.78
CA TYR A 84 -4.16 -26.36 0.30
C TYR A 84 -4.32 -24.84 0.22
N ARG A 85 -5.44 -24.34 -0.32
CA ARG A 85 -5.73 -22.90 -0.42
C ARG A 85 -6.08 -22.27 0.92
N ARG A 86 -6.63 -23.02 1.89
CA ARG A 86 -6.77 -22.53 3.28
C ARG A 86 -5.40 -22.34 3.93
N ALA A 87 -4.47 -23.28 3.71
CA ALA A 87 -3.09 -23.16 4.17
C ALA A 87 -2.36 -21.96 3.50
N GLU A 88 -2.52 -21.76 2.18
CA GLU A 88 -2.01 -20.56 1.50
C GLU A 88 -2.52 -19.27 2.16
N GLN A 89 -3.83 -19.15 2.37
CA GLN A 89 -4.42 -17.97 3.03
C GLN A 89 -3.90 -17.77 4.45
N LEU A 90 -3.82 -18.84 5.25
CA LEU A 90 -3.37 -18.76 6.62
C LEU A 90 -1.91 -18.29 6.71
N VAL A 91 -1.03 -18.82 5.86
CA VAL A 91 0.39 -18.41 5.81
C VAL A 91 0.53 -16.92 5.42
N ILE A 92 -0.34 -16.41 4.55
CA ILE A 92 -0.38 -14.97 4.22
C ILE A 92 -0.88 -14.14 5.42
N TYR A 93 -1.98 -14.52 6.07
CA TYR A 93 -2.50 -13.78 7.23
C TYR A 93 -1.52 -13.81 8.42
N VAL A 94 -0.87 -14.93 8.68
CA VAL A 94 0.20 -15.04 9.70
C VAL A 94 1.39 -14.15 9.33
N ARG A 95 1.76 -14.06 8.05
CA ARG A 95 2.80 -13.11 7.61
C ARG A 95 2.40 -11.66 7.87
N ALA A 96 1.17 -11.29 7.52
CA ALA A 96 0.63 -9.96 7.79
C ALA A 96 0.61 -9.63 9.29
N LEU A 97 0.19 -10.57 10.15
CA LEU A 97 0.21 -10.40 11.62
C LEU A 97 1.62 -10.13 12.17
N HIS A 98 2.65 -10.85 11.70
CA HIS A 98 4.03 -10.60 12.10
C HIS A 98 4.51 -9.21 11.68
N MET A 99 4.14 -8.75 10.48
CA MET A 99 4.51 -7.44 9.96
C MET A 99 3.82 -6.30 10.73
N LEU A 100 2.52 -6.44 10.98
CA LEU A 100 1.72 -5.49 11.78
C LEU A 100 2.22 -5.38 13.21
N SER A 101 2.47 -6.53 13.88
CA SER A 101 3.05 -6.56 15.22
C SER A 101 4.41 -5.85 15.26
N SER A 102 5.28 -6.13 14.28
CA SER A 102 6.59 -5.48 14.17
C SER A 102 6.49 -3.97 13.95
N ALA A 103 5.52 -3.50 13.16
CA ALA A 103 5.28 -2.08 12.91
C ALA A 103 4.69 -1.35 14.14
N LEU A 104 3.76 -1.98 14.86
CA LEU A 104 3.20 -1.44 16.10
C LEU A 104 4.27 -1.35 17.21
N LEU A 105 5.13 -2.37 17.35
CA LEU A 105 6.28 -2.35 18.25
C LEU A 105 7.32 -1.29 17.86
N LEU A 106 7.60 -1.13 16.56
CA LEU A 106 8.45 -0.05 16.05
C LEU A 106 7.87 1.32 16.45
N ALA A 107 6.59 1.57 16.18
CA ALA A 107 5.95 2.83 16.54
C ALA A 107 5.99 3.10 18.06
N GLN A 108 5.69 2.10 18.88
CA GLN A 108 5.78 2.20 20.35
C GLN A 108 7.19 2.57 20.81
N ARG A 109 8.23 1.96 20.22
CA ARG A 109 9.63 2.29 20.51
C ARG A 109 9.98 3.72 20.11
N GLU A 110 9.62 4.13 18.89
CA GLU A 110 9.95 5.46 18.37
C GLU A 110 9.16 6.60 19.04
N ILE A 111 7.94 6.34 19.53
CA ILE A 111 7.19 7.26 20.41
C ILE A 111 7.92 7.38 21.76
N SER A 112 8.32 6.25 22.35
CA SER A 112 9.06 6.22 23.63
C SER A 112 10.42 6.92 23.56
N ALA A 113 11.08 6.88 22.39
CA ALA A 113 12.32 7.59 22.10
C ALA A 113 12.12 9.07 21.72
N ALA A 114 10.87 9.55 21.66
CA ALA A 114 10.47 10.87 21.16
C ALA A 114 10.90 11.18 19.70
N THR A 115 11.22 10.15 18.89
CA THR A 115 11.43 10.25 17.44
C THR A 115 10.10 10.43 16.70
N LEU A 116 9.10 9.63 17.06
CA LEU A 116 7.77 9.62 16.45
C LEU A 116 6.80 10.43 17.30
N HIS A 117 6.75 11.74 17.07
CA HIS A 117 5.78 12.62 17.72
C HIS A 117 4.32 12.20 17.44
N PRO A 118 3.44 12.14 18.46
CA PRO A 118 2.01 11.95 18.24
C PRO A 118 1.40 13.10 17.44
N SER A 119 0.86 12.79 16.26
CA SER A 119 0.12 13.69 15.38
C SER A 119 -1.16 13.01 14.89
N VAL A 120 -2.08 13.76 14.28
CA VAL A 120 -3.32 13.18 13.68
C VAL A 120 -2.97 12.08 12.69
N ALA A 121 -1.97 12.29 11.82
CA ALA A 121 -1.53 11.30 10.85
C ALA A 121 -0.90 10.05 11.48
N VAL A 122 -0.12 10.21 12.56
CA VAL A 122 0.41 9.07 13.35
C VAL A 122 -0.73 8.30 14.02
N GLN A 123 -1.73 8.99 14.56
CA GLN A 123 -2.91 8.35 15.15
C GLN A 123 -3.72 7.59 14.09
N GLN A 124 -3.93 8.19 12.92
CA GLN A 124 -4.63 7.56 11.79
C GLN A 124 -3.93 6.30 11.27
N ILE A 125 -2.59 6.31 11.12
CA ILE A 125 -1.87 5.12 10.65
C ILE A 125 -1.87 4.01 11.72
N LEU A 126 -1.73 4.35 12.99
CA LEU A 126 -1.78 3.37 14.09
C LEU A 126 -3.15 2.72 14.23
N ASN A 127 -4.23 3.50 14.10
CA ASN A 127 -5.59 2.97 14.09
C ASN A 127 -5.79 1.97 12.95
N GLN A 128 -5.36 2.31 11.72
CA GLN A 128 -5.45 1.41 10.56
C GLN A 128 -4.59 0.15 10.71
N LEU A 129 -3.36 0.26 11.21
CA LEU A 129 -2.51 -0.90 11.51
C LEU A 129 -3.15 -1.83 12.54
N ASN A 130 -3.77 -1.28 13.59
CA ASN A 130 -4.45 -2.06 14.63
C ASN A 130 -5.76 -2.70 14.12
N GLU A 131 -6.55 -1.98 13.32
CA GLU A 131 -7.75 -2.52 12.66
C GLU A 131 -7.39 -3.72 11.77
N LYS A 132 -6.36 -3.56 10.93
CA LYS A 132 -5.88 -4.65 10.06
C LYS A 132 -5.27 -5.80 10.85
N TYR A 133 -4.70 -5.55 12.03
CA TYR A 133 -4.21 -6.60 12.93
C TYR A 133 -5.36 -7.46 13.44
N HIS A 134 -6.43 -6.83 13.95
CA HIS A 134 -7.62 -7.55 14.38
C HIS A 134 -8.31 -8.29 13.21
N HIS A 135 -8.39 -7.69 12.02
CA HIS A 135 -8.92 -8.38 10.84
C HIS A 135 -8.12 -9.64 10.50
N CYS A 136 -6.80 -9.54 10.34
CA CYS A 136 -5.93 -10.68 10.06
C CYS A 136 -6.00 -11.75 11.17
N LEU A 137 -6.15 -11.34 12.44
CA LEU A 137 -6.25 -12.26 13.57
C LEU A 137 -7.54 -13.09 13.48
N VAL A 138 -8.69 -12.45 13.32
CA VAL A 138 -10.00 -13.13 13.18
C VAL A 138 -9.98 -14.08 11.98
N ARG A 139 -9.56 -13.60 10.80
CA ARG A 139 -9.52 -14.41 9.57
C ARG A 139 -8.56 -15.60 9.68
N SER A 140 -7.42 -15.44 10.37
CA SER A 140 -6.49 -16.54 10.63
C SER A 140 -7.07 -17.59 11.58
N GLN A 141 -7.81 -17.17 12.62
CA GLN A 141 -8.48 -18.06 13.57
C GLN A 141 -9.62 -18.85 12.91
N GLU A 142 -10.44 -18.17 12.09
CA GLU A 142 -11.49 -18.81 11.27
C GLU A 142 -10.88 -19.90 10.38
N LEU A 143 -9.85 -19.57 9.59
CA LEU A 143 -9.17 -20.52 8.71
C LEU A 143 -8.53 -21.70 9.45
N ALA A 144 -7.93 -21.46 10.62
CA ALA A 144 -7.35 -22.51 11.46
C ALA A 144 -8.42 -23.45 12.03
N SER A 145 -9.58 -22.92 12.46
CA SER A 145 -10.70 -23.70 13.01
C SER A 145 -11.32 -24.68 11.99
N LEU A 146 -11.23 -24.37 10.69
CA LEU A 146 -11.67 -25.23 9.58
C LEU A 146 -10.72 -26.40 9.29
N GLY A 147 -9.62 -26.51 10.03
CA GLY A 147 -8.64 -27.58 9.91
C GLY A 147 -7.71 -27.45 8.70
N ILE A 148 -6.43 -27.70 8.98
CA ILE A 148 -5.36 -27.93 7.99
C ILE A 148 -5.01 -29.41 8.06
N PRO A 149 -5.10 -30.20 6.97
CA PRO A 149 -4.72 -31.61 7.00
C PRO A 149 -3.20 -31.72 7.18
N SER A 150 -2.79 -32.14 8.37
CA SER A 150 -1.40 -32.02 8.85
C SER A 150 -0.42 -33.05 8.26
N ALA A 151 -0.72 -33.65 7.09
CA ALA A 151 -0.03 -34.83 6.57
C ALA A 151 0.39 -34.76 5.08
N ASP A 152 0.05 -33.70 4.35
CA ASP A 152 0.47 -33.55 2.95
C ASP A 152 1.84 -32.83 2.87
N PRO A 153 2.91 -33.48 2.38
CA PRO A 153 4.23 -32.85 2.23
C PRO A 153 4.23 -31.64 1.28
N ALA A 154 3.23 -31.49 0.39
CA ALA A 154 3.08 -30.28 -0.43
C ALA A 154 2.79 -29.02 0.42
N LEU A 155 2.18 -29.16 1.60
CA LEU A 155 1.91 -28.05 2.51
C LEU A 155 3.18 -27.51 3.17
N ALA A 156 4.19 -28.35 3.38
CA ALA A 156 5.47 -27.96 3.97
C ALA A 156 6.28 -26.99 3.07
N VAL A 157 5.88 -26.82 1.80
CA VAL A 157 6.52 -25.93 0.82
C VAL A 157 5.71 -24.64 0.60
N ILE A 158 4.60 -24.45 1.33
CA ILE A 158 3.81 -23.20 1.30
C ILE A 158 4.54 -22.14 2.14
N SER A 159 5.03 -21.11 1.46
CA SER A 159 5.67 -19.94 2.08
C SER A 159 4.99 -18.66 1.59
N ALA A 160 4.84 -17.68 2.48
CA ALA A 160 4.29 -16.38 2.13
C ALA A 160 5.17 -15.68 1.09
N GLU A 161 6.49 -15.84 1.21
CA GLU A 161 7.50 -15.28 0.32
C GLU A 161 7.35 -15.80 -1.11
N ARG A 162 7.14 -17.11 -1.27
CA ARG A 162 6.86 -17.72 -2.58
C ARG A 162 5.54 -17.23 -3.18
N ILE A 163 4.50 -17.08 -2.35
CA ILE A 163 3.20 -16.56 -2.79
C ILE A 163 3.32 -15.08 -3.22
N MET A 164 3.99 -14.25 -2.43
CA MET A 164 4.26 -12.83 -2.74
C MET A 164 5.01 -12.70 -4.07
N TYR A 165 6.07 -13.49 -4.27
CA TYR A 165 6.82 -13.47 -5.53
C TYR A 165 5.94 -13.83 -6.72
N GLN A 166 5.22 -14.96 -6.65
CA GLN A 166 4.35 -15.41 -7.72
C GLN A 166 3.27 -14.37 -8.05
N HIS A 167 2.64 -13.77 -7.05
CA HIS A 167 1.60 -12.77 -7.26
C HIS A 167 2.17 -11.45 -7.83
N ALA A 168 3.35 -11.01 -7.40
CA ALA A 168 4.00 -9.84 -7.97
C ALA A 168 4.30 -10.00 -9.46
N ILE A 169 4.70 -11.21 -9.90
CA ILE A 169 4.88 -11.54 -11.31
C ILE A 169 3.53 -11.54 -12.06
N GLU A 170 2.47 -12.13 -11.50
CA GLU A 170 1.11 -12.11 -12.08
C GLU A 170 0.55 -10.69 -12.25
N LEU A 171 0.78 -9.81 -11.27
CA LEU A 171 0.43 -8.38 -11.33
C LEU A 171 1.19 -7.67 -12.47
N CYS A 172 2.50 -7.90 -12.58
CA CYS A 172 3.33 -7.30 -13.64
C CYS A 172 2.88 -7.75 -15.04
N GLN A 173 2.56 -9.03 -15.21
CA GLN A 173 2.07 -9.59 -16.47
C GLN A 173 0.68 -9.04 -16.83
N THR A 174 -0.23 -8.99 -15.85
CA THR A 174 -1.58 -8.47 -16.04
C THR A 174 -1.56 -6.98 -16.40
N ALA A 175 -0.74 -6.19 -15.70
CA ALA A 175 -0.54 -4.77 -16.02
C ALA A 175 0.04 -4.59 -17.44
N ALA A 176 1.07 -5.35 -17.82
CA ALA A 176 1.67 -5.26 -19.15
C ALA A 176 0.68 -5.62 -20.28
N LEU A 177 -0.23 -6.57 -20.03
CA LEU A 177 -1.32 -6.90 -20.97
C LEU A 177 -2.36 -5.79 -21.04
N ASP A 178 -2.82 -5.25 -19.90
CA ASP A 178 -3.78 -4.15 -19.89
C ASP A 178 -3.21 -2.90 -20.57
N GLU A 179 -1.92 -2.62 -20.44
CA GLU A 179 -1.24 -1.57 -21.20
C GLU A 179 -1.26 -1.82 -22.72
N LEU A 180 -1.01 -3.06 -23.16
CA LEU A 180 -1.08 -3.45 -24.57
C LEU A 180 -2.51 -3.30 -25.16
N PHE A 181 -3.54 -3.42 -24.31
CA PHE A 181 -4.95 -3.23 -24.67
C PHE A 181 -5.51 -1.84 -24.31
N GLY A 182 -4.67 -0.88 -23.92
CA GLY A 182 -5.06 0.52 -23.67
C GLY A 182 -5.82 0.78 -22.36
N ARG A 183 -5.79 -0.15 -21.39
CA ARG A 183 -6.49 -0.07 -20.10
C ARG A 183 -5.57 0.40 -18.96
N ALA A 184 -4.94 1.55 -19.15
CA ALA A 184 -3.87 2.03 -18.27
C ALA A 184 -4.31 2.36 -16.82
N GLU A 185 -5.61 2.61 -16.59
CA GLU A 185 -6.18 3.11 -15.32
C GLU A 185 -5.77 2.30 -14.07
N TYR A 186 -5.67 0.98 -14.20
CA TYR A 186 -5.32 0.07 -13.10
C TYR A 186 -3.88 -0.45 -13.16
N CYS A 187 -3.11 -0.11 -14.20
CA CYS A 187 -1.74 -0.61 -14.37
C CYS A 187 -0.79 -0.06 -13.31
N SER A 188 -0.97 1.22 -12.94
CA SER A 188 -0.20 1.89 -11.89
C SER A 188 -0.33 1.16 -10.54
N GLN A 189 -1.56 0.91 -10.09
CA GLN A 189 -1.87 0.20 -8.84
C GLN A 189 -1.29 -1.22 -8.83
N ARG A 190 -1.38 -1.97 -9.94
CA ARG A 190 -0.79 -3.32 -10.01
C ARG A 190 0.73 -3.31 -9.97
N TYR A 191 1.38 -2.35 -10.63
CA TYR A 191 2.82 -2.17 -10.54
C TYR A 191 3.28 -1.67 -9.15
N GLN A 192 2.49 -0.83 -8.47
CA GLN A 192 2.72 -0.46 -7.06
C GLN A 192 2.71 -1.70 -6.15
N ALA A 193 1.63 -2.47 -6.18
CA ALA A 193 1.50 -3.71 -5.41
C ALA A 193 2.64 -4.70 -5.68
N ALA A 194 3.01 -4.90 -6.96
CA ALA A 194 4.15 -5.73 -7.34
C ALA A 194 5.49 -5.18 -6.82
N TYR A 195 5.72 -3.87 -6.90
CA TYR A 195 6.93 -3.21 -6.40
C TYR A 195 7.08 -3.40 -4.88
N ILE A 196 6.02 -3.19 -4.11
CA ILE A 196 6.03 -3.31 -2.65
C ILE A 196 6.40 -4.75 -2.25
N MET A 197 5.81 -5.78 -2.88
CA MET A 197 6.18 -7.18 -2.64
C MET A 197 7.63 -7.48 -3.02
N LEU A 198 8.08 -7.08 -4.21
CA LEU A 198 9.45 -7.33 -4.68
C LEU A 198 10.50 -6.61 -3.84
N HIS A 199 10.20 -5.40 -3.37
CA HIS A 199 11.00 -4.65 -2.41
C HIS A 199 11.15 -5.45 -1.11
N THR A 200 10.03 -5.82 -0.47
CA THR A 200 10.06 -6.54 0.80
C THR A 200 10.77 -7.89 0.73
N LEU A 201 10.58 -8.64 -0.36
CA LEU A 201 11.33 -9.86 -0.61
C LEU A 201 12.83 -9.61 -0.73
N SER A 202 13.24 -8.54 -1.42
CA SER A 202 14.66 -8.20 -1.61
C SER A 202 15.38 -7.80 -0.31
N GLU A 203 14.65 -7.28 0.68
CA GLU A 203 15.19 -6.94 2.01
C GLU A 203 15.23 -8.14 2.98
N GLN A 204 14.51 -9.22 2.68
CA GLN A 204 14.30 -10.37 3.59
C GLN A 204 15.06 -11.63 3.17
N VAL A 205 15.52 -11.72 1.92
CA VAL A 205 16.20 -12.90 1.40
C VAL A 205 17.69 -12.92 1.79
N SER A 206 18.17 -14.06 2.28
CA SER A 206 19.58 -14.26 2.66
C SER A 206 20.46 -14.77 1.51
N SER A 207 19.85 -15.27 0.43
CA SER A 207 20.56 -15.75 -0.76
C SER A 207 20.87 -14.60 -1.72
N GLU A 208 22.16 -14.37 -2.00
CA GLU A 208 22.59 -13.30 -2.90
C GLU A 208 22.15 -13.53 -4.38
N SER A 209 21.96 -14.79 -4.82
CA SER A 209 21.38 -15.07 -6.14
C SER A 209 19.95 -14.53 -6.25
N ASP A 210 19.16 -14.80 -5.22
CA ASP A 210 17.73 -14.50 -5.20
C ASP A 210 17.52 -13.01 -4.98
N LYS A 211 18.36 -12.38 -4.15
CA LYS A 211 18.47 -10.94 -3.97
C LYS A 211 18.77 -10.21 -5.27
N MET A 212 19.69 -10.74 -6.09
CA MET A 212 20.01 -10.19 -7.41
C MET A 212 18.81 -10.28 -8.37
N ILE A 213 18.12 -11.42 -8.39
CA ILE A 213 16.91 -11.63 -9.21
C ILE A 213 15.77 -10.69 -8.78
N LEU A 214 15.48 -10.63 -7.48
CA LEU A 214 14.44 -9.75 -6.91
C LEU A 214 14.76 -8.28 -7.15
N SER A 215 16.02 -7.86 -6.98
CA SER A 215 16.46 -6.49 -7.27
C SER A 215 16.31 -6.15 -8.76
N LYS A 216 16.59 -7.09 -9.67
CA LYS A 216 16.39 -6.89 -11.12
C LYS A 216 14.91 -6.64 -11.44
N TYR A 217 13.99 -7.43 -10.89
CA TYR A 217 12.55 -7.23 -11.10
C TYR A 217 12.03 -5.96 -10.43
N LYS A 218 12.41 -5.69 -9.16
CA LYS A 218 12.09 -4.45 -8.42
C LYS A 218 12.45 -3.21 -9.25
N ASN A 219 13.70 -3.14 -9.72
CA ASN A 219 14.21 -2.00 -10.48
C ASN A 219 13.56 -1.89 -11.87
N ALA A 220 13.08 -2.99 -12.47
CA ALA A 220 12.33 -2.96 -13.72
C ALA A 220 10.92 -2.38 -13.52
N VAL A 221 10.22 -2.80 -12.46
CA VAL A 221 8.90 -2.26 -12.09
C VAL A 221 9.00 -0.79 -11.71
N GLU A 222 9.99 -0.40 -10.91
CA GLU A 222 10.24 0.99 -10.53
C GLU A 222 10.47 1.90 -11.75
N LYS A 223 11.28 1.44 -12.72
CA LYS A 223 11.46 2.14 -14.00
C LYS A 223 10.16 2.25 -14.79
N ARG A 224 9.29 1.23 -14.76
CA ARG A 224 8.00 1.29 -15.45
C ARG A 224 7.05 2.29 -14.80
N LEU A 225 6.95 2.29 -13.47
CA LEU A 225 6.21 3.28 -12.70
C LEU A 225 6.65 4.71 -13.06
N LYS A 226 7.96 4.97 -13.11
CA LYS A 226 8.53 6.27 -13.50
C LYS A 226 8.27 6.70 -14.94
N ILE A 227 7.90 5.78 -15.83
CA ILE A 227 7.45 6.10 -17.19
C ILE A 227 5.95 6.44 -17.18
N LEU A 228 5.13 5.69 -16.43
CA LEU A 228 3.69 5.93 -16.32
C LEU A 228 3.38 7.30 -15.69
N GLU A 229 4.14 7.72 -14.67
CA GLU A 229 4.06 9.08 -14.11
C GLU A 229 4.26 10.16 -15.18
N LYS A 230 5.32 10.03 -15.98
CA LYS A 230 5.67 10.99 -17.04
C LYS A 230 4.67 11.01 -18.18
N GLN A 231 3.85 9.97 -18.32
CA GLN A 231 2.75 9.87 -19.26
C GLN A 231 1.44 10.47 -18.70
N GLY A 232 1.45 11.00 -17.47
CA GLY A 232 0.26 11.56 -16.81
C GLY A 232 -0.71 10.49 -16.28
N LEU A 233 -0.29 9.22 -16.25
CA LEU A 233 -1.13 8.07 -15.87
C LEU A 233 -1.04 7.74 -14.37
N VAL A 234 -0.23 8.47 -13.59
CA VAL A 234 -0.05 8.28 -12.14
C VAL A 234 0.24 9.61 -11.45
N GLN A 235 -0.22 9.76 -10.21
CA GLN A 235 0.25 10.80 -9.29
C GLN A 235 1.67 10.46 -8.79
N SER A 236 2.48 11.48 -8.48
CA SER A 236 3.92 11.34 -8.26
C SER A 236 4.30 10.48 -7.04
N PHE A 237 5.15 9.49 -7.28
CA PHE A 237 5.79 8.63 -6.29
C PHE A 237 6.89 9.36 -5.53
N THR A 238 6.63 9.66 -4.26
CA THR A 238 7.68 10.06 -3.32
C THR A 238 8.35 8.83 -2.72
N THR A 239 9.38 8.29 -3.40
CA THR A 239 10.32 7.35 -2.76
C THR A 239 11.19 8.11 -1.76
N ASN A 240 10.86 8.01 -0.47
CA ASN A 240 11.64 8.51 0.68
C ASN A 240 12.49 7.39 1.30
#